data_AF-A0A524L2M3-F1
#
_entry.id   AF-A0A524L2M3-F1
#
_cell.length_a   1.000
_cell.length_b   1.000
_cell.length_c   1.000
_cell.angle_alpha   90.00
_cell.angle_beta   90.00
_cell.angle_gamma   90.00
#
_symmetry.space_group_name_H-M   'P 1'
#
loop_
_entity.id
_entity.type
_entity.pdbx_description
1 polymer ?
#
loop_
_entity_poly.entity_id
_entity_poly.type
_entity_poly.pdbx_seq_one_letter_code
_entity_poly.pdbx_strand_id
1 'polypeptide(L)'
;MARARVAVLRTTPRTVFEDYHRLLHLAGYQQALAPRTDTALKINISWHFFYPASSTTPWQLDGVIRAMRADGWDPAHLHACHNRTVVIDAHLGERENKHLPVVESHGLRNVHLYEGEEWVHVRDAVGELADRFLVLNEVYPEGFSIPKRFIGENIVHLPTVKTHVFTTTTGAMKNAFGGLLNERRHWTHPVIHETLVDLLRIQKRIHPGIFAVMDGTFAGDGPG
;
A
#
# COMPACT_ATOMS: atom_id res chain seq x y z
N MET A 1 -20.90 4.76 9.88
CA MET A 1 -19.60 5.01 9.22
C MET A 1 -19.80 6.11 8.18
N ALA A 2 -18.87 7.06 8.07
CA ALA A 2 -18.89 8.00 6.94
C ALA A 2 -18.73 7.22 5.62
N ARG A 3 -19.47 7.60 4.59
CA ARG A 3 -19.37 6.99 3.26
C ARG A 3 -17.99 7.28 2.68
N ALA A 4 -17.34 6.27 2.10
CA ALA A 4 -16.04 6.48 1.45
C ALA A 4 -16.17 7.49 0.31
N ARG A 5 -15.25 8.47 0.27
CA ARG A 5 -15.17 9.45 -0.82
C ARG A 5 -14.25 8.88 -1.90
N VAL A 6 -14.73 8.88 -3.14
CA VAL A 6 -13.99 8.41 -4.31
C VAL A 6 -13.93 9.53 -5.33
N ALA A 7 -12.75 9.79 -5.86
CA ALA A 7 -12.53 10.73 -6.95
C ALA A 7 -11.82 10.01 -8.10
N VAL A 8 -12.20 10.34 -9.33
CA VAL A 8 -11.57 9.85 -10.55
C VAL A 8 -11.28 11.06 -11.43
N LEU A 9 -10.05 11.12 -11.95
CA LEU A 9 -9.60 12.23 -12.75
C LEU A 9 -8.81 11.70 -13.95
N ARG A 10 -9.08 12.25 -15.14
CA ARG A 10 -8.29 11.97 -16.35
C ARG A 10 -7.07 12.88 -16.37
N THR A 11 -5.94 12.34 -16.77
CA THR A 11 -4.67 13.06 -16.77
C THR A 11 -3.96 12.97 -18.13
N THR A 12 -2.93 13.79 -18.30
CA THR A 12 -2.02 13.74 -19.45
C THR A 12 -0.58 13.77 -18.94
N PRO A 13 0.40 13.30 -19.74
CA PRO A 13 1.81 13.39 -19.35
C PRO A 13 2.27 14.81 -18.98
N ARG A 14 1.65 15.84 -19.55
CA ARG A 14 1.99 17.25 -19.30
C ARG A 14 1.49 17.75 -17.95
N THR A 15 0.41 17.18 -17.42
CA THR A 15 -0.31 17.70 -16.23
C THR A 15 -0.32 16.71 -15.07
N VAL A 16 0.37 15.57 -15.19
CA VAL A 16 0.24 14.43 -14.27
C VAL A 16 0.49 14.78 -12.81
N PHE A 17 1.41 15.70 -12.54
CA PHE A 17 1.71 16.11 -11.16
C PHE A 17 0.66 17.07 -10.58
N GLU A 18 0.18 18.06 -11.35
CA GLU A 18 -0.93 18.91 -10.90
C GLU A 18 -2.22 18.08 -10.74
N ASP A 19 -2.41 17.09 -11.62
CA ASP A 19 -3.55 16.19 -11.60
C ASP A 19 -3.55 15.29 -10.35
N TYR A 20 -2.39 14.80 -9.91
CA TYR A 20 -2.29 14.08 -8.62
C TYR A 20 -2.63 14.98 -7.44
N HIS A 21 -2.08 16.19 -7.38
CA HIS A 21 -2.41 17.14 -6.32
C HIS A 21 -3.92 17.38 -6.26
N ARG A 22 -4.54 17.73 -7.39
CA ARG A 22 -5.99 17.91 -7.49
C ARG A 22 -6.78 16.64 -7.12
N LEU A 23 -6.35 15.46 -7.56
CA LEU A 23 -7.00 14.19 -7.25
C LEU A 23 -7.01 13.91 -5.74
N LEU A 24 -5.88 14.11 -5.06
CA LEU A 24 -5.74 13.91 -3.62
C LEU A 24 -6.69 14.83 -2.84
N HIS A 25 -6.77 16.10 -3.22
CA HIS A 25 -7.73 17.07 -2.64
C HIS A 25 -9.18 16.70 -2.92
N LEU A 26 -9.50 16.30 -4.16
CA LEU A 26 -10.86 15.85 -4.53
C LEU A 26 -11.30 14.60 -3.77
N ALA A 27 -10.38 13.74 -3.35
CA ALA A 27 -10.66 12.56 -2.54
C ALA A 27 -10.58 12.83 -1.03
N GLY A 28 -10.13 14.02 -0.60
CA GLY A 28 -10.10 14.43 0.80
C GLY A 28 -8.99 13.78 1.62
N TYR A 29 -7.80 13.61 1.03
CA TYR A 29 -6.70 12.87 1.67
C TYR A 29 -6.25 13.50 3.00
N GLN A 30 -6.26 14.83 3.12
CA GLN A 30 -5.89 15.53 4.36
C GLN A 30 -6.82 15.24 5.54
N GLN A 31 -8.09 14.92 5.25
CA GLN A 31 -9.04 14.51 6.30
C GLN A 31 -8.94 13.02 6.61
N ALA A 32 -8.42 12.22 5.67
CA ALA A 32 -8.29 10.78 5.80
C ALA A 32 -7.00 10.34 6.52
N LEU A 33 -5.95 11.17 6.48
CA LEU A 33 -4.67 10.89 7.10
C LEU A 33 -4.48 11.71 8.39
N ALA A 34 -3.91 11.09 9.42
CA ALA A 34 -3.58 11.78 10.65
C ALA A 34 -2.37 12.73 10.43
N PRO A 35 -2.46 14.02 10.77
CA PRO A 35 -1.35 14.95 10.57
C PRO A 35 -0.20 14.65 11.52
N ARG A 36 1.04 14.94 11.11
CA ARG A 36 2.26 14.77 11.93
C ARG A 36 2.51 13.34 12.39
N THR A 37 1.97 12.38 11.67
CA THR A 37 2.19 10.94 11.89
C THR A 37 3.03 10.39 10.74
N ASP A 38 3.95 9.48 11.07
CA ASP A 38 4.71 8.75 10.05
C ASP A 38 3.75 8.09 9.05
N THR A 39 4.06 8.22 7.76
CA THR A 39 3.19 7.80 6.67
C THR A 39 3.92 6.88 5.72
N ALA A 40 3.44 5.64 5.66
CA ALA A 40 3.94 4.63 4.76
C ALA A 40 3.38 4.83 3.35
N LEU A 41 4.26 5.18 2.41
CA LEU A 41 3.95 5.15 0.98
C LEU A 41 4.13 3.71 0.50
N LYS A 42 3.06 2.92 0.59
CA LYS A 42 3.09 1.48 0.28
C LYS A 42 3.14 1.27 -1.23
N ILE A 43 4.37 1.15 -1.73
CA ILE A 43 4.68 0.83 -3.12
C ILE A 43 4.29 -0.63 -3.40
N ASN A 44 3.68 -0.85 -4.56
CA ASN A 44 3.33 -2.16 -5.08
C ASN A 44 4.36 -2.57 -6.14
N ILE A 45 5.11 -3.64 -5.87
CA ILE A 45 6.01 -4.26 -6.85
C ILE A 45 5.52 -5.68 -7.11
N SER A 46 4.90 -5.91 -8.27
CA SER A 46 4.49 -7.25 -8.73
C SER A 46 5.52 -7.90 -9.66
N TRP A 47 6.38 -7.10 -10.29
CA TRP A 47 7.45 -7.57 -11.16
C TRP A 47 8.69 -6.69 -11.06
N HIS A 48 9.88 -7.28 -11.22
CA HIS A 48 11.12 -6.52 -11.14
C HIS A 48 11.22 -5.50 -12.26
N PHE A 49 11.00 -5.91 -13.50
CA PHE A 49 11.14 -5.04 -14.66
C PHE A 49 9.90 -4.16 -14.85
N PHE A 50 10.13 -2.97 -15.39
CA PHE A 50 9.03 -2.08 -15.75
C PHE A 50 8.14 -2.73 -16.82
N TYR A 51 6.89 -2.98 -16.45
CA TYR A 51 5.80 -3.32 -17.35
C TYR A 51 4.61 -2.41 -17.03
N PRO A 52 3.96 -1.81 -18.04
CA PRO A 52 2.78 -0.98 -17.82
C PRO A 52 1.72 -1.70 -16.97
N ALA A 53 1.11 -0.98 -16.03
CA ALA A 53 0.13 -1.48 -15.06
C ALA A 53 0.62 -2.60 -14.12
N SER A 54 1.90 -2.99 -14.13
CA SER A 54 2.44 -3.99 -13.21
C SER A 54 2.70 -3.39 -11.82
N SER A 55 3.76 -2.61 -11.68
CA SER A 55 4.14 -2.00 -10.41
C SER A 55 3.62 -0.56 -10.30
N THR A 56 3.67 0.03 -9.10
CA THR A 56 3.53 1.49 -8.90
C THR A 56 4.35 2.22 -9.95
N THR A 57 3.79 3.21 -10.62
CA THR A 57 4.54 3.96 -11.63
C THR A 57 5.40 5.03 -10.95
N PRO A 58 6.57 5.39 -11.50
CA PRO A 58 7.43 6.38 -10.86
C PRO A 58 6.74 7.76 -10.77
N TRP A 59 5.91 8.12 -11.75
CA TRP A 59 5.13 9.36 -11.70
C TRP A 59 3.98 9.33 -10.69
N GLN A 60 3.40 8.16 -10.37
CA GLN A 60 2.43 8.02 -9.28
C GLN A 60 3.09 8.30 -7.94
N LEU A 61 4.24 7.67 -7.70
CA LEU A 61 5.00 7.89 -6.47
C LEU A 61 5.42 9.36 -6.35
N ASP A 62 6.04 9.92 -7.41
CA ASP A 62 6.49 11.32 -7.44
C ASP A 62 5.33 12.30 -7.28
N GLY A 63 4.23 12.09 -7.99
CA GLY A 63 3.04 12.95 -7.92
C GLY A 63 2.40 12.98 -6.54
N VAL A 64 2.29 11.84 -5.86
CA VAL A 64 1.79 11.78 -4.48
C VAL A 64 2.74 12.50 -3.52
N ILE A 65 4.05 12.26 -3.60
CA ILE A 65 5.04 12.91 -2.73
C ILE A 65 5.02 14.43 -2.92
N ARG A 66 5.02 14.91 -4.17
CA ARG A 66 4.94 16.34 -4.50
C ARG A 66 3.67 16.98 -3.96
N ALA A 67 2.53 16.30 -4.13
CA ALA A 67 1.27 16.80 -3.63
C ALA A 67 1.30 16.96 -2.10
N MET A 68 1.73 15.92 -1.38
CA MET A 68 1.86 15.97 0.07
C MET A 68 2.84 17.07 0.53
N ARG A 69 3.99 17.22 -0.13
CA ARG A 69 4.95 18.30 0.17
C ARG A 69 4.38 19.69 -0.06
N ALA A 70 3.70 19.90 -1.18
CA ALA A 70 3.05 21.19 -1.50
C ALA A 70 2.01 21.59 -0.45
N ASP A 71 1.39 20.58 0.17
CA ASP A 71 0.41 20.73 1.23
C ASP A 71 1.03 20.78 2.65
N GLY A 72 2.36 20.85 2.75
CA GLY A 72 3.08 21.07 4.01
C GLY A 72 3.40 19.81 4.81
N TRP A 73 3.33 18.62 4.21
CA TRP A 73 3.80 17.39 4.87
C TRP A 73 5.32 17.36 4.93
N ASP A 74 5.85 17.10 6.13
CA ASP A 74 7.30 16.96 6.35
C ASP A 74 7.82 15.65 5.73
N PRO A 75 8.79 15.72 4.79
CA PRO A 75 9.42 14.53 4.20
C PRO A 75 10.03 13.58 5.23
N ALA A 76 10.46 14.08 6.39
CA ALA A 76 10.99 13.23 7.47
C ALA A 76 9.95 12.22 7.98
N HIS A 77 8.66 12.55 7.89
CA HIS A 77 7.55 11.67 8.26
C HIS A 77 7.03 10.81 7.11
N LEU A 78 7.57 10.94 5.91
CA LEU A 78 7.20 10.14 4.77
C LEU A 78 8.29 9.08 4.52
N HIS A 79 7.88 7.89 4.11
CA HIS A 79 8.83 6.85 3.74
C HIS A 79 8.27 5.93 2.67
N ALA A 80 9.13 5.49 1.76
CA ALA A 80 8.81 4.40 0.85
C ALA A 80 8.74 3.08 1.63
N CYS A 81 7.71 2.28 1.35
CA CYS A 81 7.44 1.05 2.10
C CYS A 81 7.34 -0.16 1.17
N HIS A 82 8.36 -0.99 1.24
CA HIS A 82 8.52 -2.21 0.44
C HIS A 82 8.25 -3.45 1.30
N ASN A 83 7.54 -4.42 0.70
CA ASN A 83 7.38 -5.74 1.29
C ASN A 83 8.14 -6.77 0.47
N ARG A 84 8.46 -7.90 1.09
CA ARG A 84 9.00 -9.05 0.38
C ARG A 84 7.88 -9.79 -0.35
N THR A 85 8.21 -10.36 -1.50
CA THR A 85 7.39 -11.37 -2.15
C THR A 85 8.24 -12.62 -2.40
N VAL A 86 7.59 -13.73 -2.70
CA VAL A 86 8.28 -15.01 -2.96
C VAL A 86 8.98 -15.07 -4.33
N VAL A 87 8.64 -14.15 -5.24
CA VAL A 87 9.16 -14.13 -6.62
C VAL A 87 9.94 -12.87 -6.96
N ILE A 88 9.78 -11.79 -6.19
CA ILE A 88 10.40 -10.48 -6.44
C ILE A 88 11.38 -10.10 -5.33
N ASP A 89 12.53 -9.59 -5.76
CA ASP A 89 13.54 -8.91 -4.97
C ASP A 89 13.18 -7.41 -4.97
N ALA A 90 12.97 -6.86 -3.79
CA ALA A 90 12.50 -5.50 -3.61
C ALA A 90 13.53 -4.45 -4.07
N HIS A 91 14.83 -4.68 -3.81
CA HIS A 91 15.93 -3.80 -4.21
C HIS A 91 16.13 -3.79 -5.72
N LEU A 92 16.05 -4.95 -6.35
CA LEU A 92 16.07 -5.05 -7.81
C LEU A 92 14.81 -4.37 -8.40
N GLY A 93 13.63 -4.65 -7.83
CA GLY A 93 12.37 -4.10 -8.32
C GLY A 93 12.25 -2.59 -8.22
N GLU A 94 12.68 -1.99 -7.11
CA GLU A 94 12.63 -0.53 -6.93
C GLU A 94 13.58 0.21 -7.88
N ARG A 95 14.72 -0.39 -8.23
CA ARG A 95 15.67 0.18 -9.17
C ARG A 95 15.15 0.10 -10.60
N GLU A 96 14.63 -1.05 -11.01
CA GLU A 96 14.16 -1.27 -12.38
C GLU A 96 12.83 -0.56 -12.67
N ASN A 97 11.94 -0.42 -11.67
CA ASN A 97 10.72 0.39 -11.77
C ASN A 97 10.93 1.89 -11.49
N LYS A 98 12.18 2.31 -11.25
CA LYS A 98 12.57 3.71 -11.02
C LYS A 98 11.93 4.34 -9.77
N HIS A 99 11.61 3.54 -8.75
CA HIS A 99 11.18 4.04 -7.45
C HIS A 99 12.34 4.64 -6.68
N LEU A 100 13.49 3.96 -6.64
CA LEU A 100 14.66 4.41 -5.86
C LEU A 100 15.10 5.84 -6.23
N PRO A 101 15.28 6.21 -7.52
CA PRO A 101 15.62 7.59 -7.88
C PRO A 101 14.57 8.62 -7.43
N VAL A 102 13.28 8.27 -7.43
CA VAL A 102 12.21 9.16 -6.95
C VAL A 102 12.35 9.35 -5.43
N VAL A 103 12.49 8.25 -4.68
CA VAL A 103 12.65 8.26 -3.22
C VAL A 103 13.86 9.10 -2.81
N GLU A 104 15.02 8.90 -3.45
CA GLU A 104 16.25 9.65 -3.21
C GLU A 104 16.12 11.13 -3.56
N SER A 105 15.48 11.46 -4.70
CA SER A 105 15.28 12.86 -5.11
C SER A 105 14.44 13.67 -4.12
N HIS A 106 13.58 12.99 -3.37
CA HIS A 106 12.77 13.56 -2.29
C HIS A 106 13.36 13.30 -0.90
N GLY A 107 14.59 12.79 -0.77
CA GLY A 107 15.25 12.57 0.53
C GLY A 107 14.41 11.74 1.51
N LEU A 108 13.61 10.81 0.99
CA LEU A 108 12.71 9.98 1.78
C LEU A 108 13.46 8.79 2.38
N ARG A 109 13.02 8.34 3.56
CA ARG A 109 13.45 7.04 4.09
C ARG A 109 12.95 5.93 3.15
N ASN A 110 13.78 4.93 2.88
CA ASN A 110 13.42 3.78 2.07
C ASN A 110 13.38 2.50 2.92
N VAL A 111 12.18 2.07 3.31
CA VAL A 111 12.02 1.00 4.30
C VAL A 111 11.59 -0.30 3.64
N HIS A 112 12.41 -1.32 3.86
CA HIS A 112 12.17 -2.71 3.48
C HIS A 112 11.71 -3.48 4.72
N LEU A 113 10.41 -3.82 4.79
CA LEU A 113 9.78 -4.37 6.02
C LEU A 113 10.43 -5.65 6.58
N TYR A 114 11.24 -6.35 5.78
CA TYR A 114 11.86 -7.61 6.16
C TYR A 114 13.36 -7.46 6.48
N GLU A 115 13.84 -6.23 6.59
CA GLU A 115 15.24 -5.86 6.80
C GLU A 115 15.33 -4.94 8.02
N GLY A 116 15.51 -5.52 9.21
CA GLY A 116 15.74 -4.76 10.45
C GLY A 116 14.49 -4.23 11.15
N GLU A 117 13.30 -4.41 10.58
CA GLU A 117 12.03 -4.04 11.23
C GLU A 117 11.56 -5.08 12.25
N GLU A 118 10.96 -4.61 13.35
CA GLU A 118 10.36 -5.48 14.37
C GLU A 118 8.98 -5.97 13.91
N TRP A 119 8.68 -7.23 14.18
CA TRP A 119 7.39 -7.85 13.90
C TRP A 119 6.75 -8.31 15.20
N VAL A 120 5.44 -8.07 15.32
CA VAL A 120 4.66 -8.44 16.51
C VAL A 120 3.55 -9.40 16.13
N HIS A 121 3.15 -10.25 17.08
CA HIS A 121 2.05 -11.17 16.86
C HIS A 121 0.74 -10.39 16.62
N VAL A 122 -0.08 -10.85 15.68
CA VAL A 122 -1.30 -10.13 15.27
C VAL A 122 -2.24 -9.87 16.46
N ARG A 123 -2.34 -10.81 17.39
CA ARG A 123 -3.18 -10.67 18.59
C ARG A 123 -2.71 -9.52 19.49
N ASP A 124 -1.40 -9.30 19.60
CA ASP A 124 -0.85 -8.17 20.36
C ASP A 124 -1.15 -6.84 19.66
N ALA A 125 -1.14 -6.85 18.32
CA ALA A 125 -1.40 -5.65 17.52
C ALA A 125 -2.88 -5.24 17.51
N VAL A 126 -3.82 -6.19 17.48
CA VAL A 126 -5.26 -5.89 17.29
C VAL A 126 -6.16 -6.23 18.48
N GLY A 127 -5.65 -6.96 19.49
CA GLY A 127 -6.40 -7.41 20.66
C GLY A 127 -7.54 -8.36 20.31
N GLU A 128 -8.70 -8.17 20.94
CA GLU A 128 -9.93 -8.98 20.75
C GLU A 128 -10.47 -9.00 19.31
N LEU A 129 -9.99 -8.10 18.42
CA LEU A 129 -10.33 -8.21 17.01
C LEU A 129 -9.84 -9.53 16.41
N ALA A 130 -8.73 -10.07 16.90
CA ALA A 130 -8.19 -11.35 16.42
C ALA A 130 -9.19 -12.50 16.59
N ASP A 131 -10.02 -12.49 17.63
CA ASP A 131 -11.05 -13.51 17.87
C ASP A 131 -12.22 -13.46 16.87
N ARG A 132 -12.32 -12.37 16.10
CA ARG A 132 -13.44 -12.09 15.19
C ARG A 132 -13.02 -12.05 13.72
N PHE A 133 -11.86 -12.60 13.40
CA PHE A 133 -11.48 -12.84 12.01
C PHE A 133 -12.44 -13.83 11.37
N LEU A 134 -12.82 -13.54 10.13
CA LEU A 134 -13.72 -14.36 9.33
C LEU A 134 -13.06 -15.66 8.89
N VAL A 135 -11.76 -15.62 8.56
CA VAL A 135 -11.05 -16.81 8.05
C VAL A 135 -9.60 -16.90 8.49
N LEU A 136 -8.97 -15.79 8.91
CA LEU A 136 -7.53 -15.82 9.23
C LEU A 136 -7.17 -16.75 10.40
N ASN A 137 -8.07 -16.98 11.37
CA ASN A 137 -7.81 -17.93 12.46
C ASN A 137 -7.85 -19.40 11.99
N GLU A 138 -8.61 -19.71 10.94
CA GLU A 138 -8.65 -21.05 10.36
C GLU A 138 -7.39 -21.31 9.52
N VAL A 139 -6.95 -20.31 8.76
CA VAL A 139 -5.73 -20.39 7.94
C VAL A 139 -4.46 -20.36 8.80
N TYR A 140 -4.48 -19.60 9.90
CA TYR A 140 -3.38 -19.42 10.83
C TYR A 140 -3.80 -19.73 12.28
N PRO A 141 -3.95 -21.02 12.66
CA PRO A 141 -4.39 -21.39 14.00
C PRO A 141 -3.47 -20.88 15.12
N GLU A 142 -2.17 -20.83 14.86
CA GLU A 142 -1.14 -20.28 15.76
C GLU A 142 -0.97 -18.76 15.63
N GLY A 143 -1.78 -18.11 14.80
CA GLY A 143 -1.64 -16.70 14.43
C GLY A 143 -0.50 -16.44 13.44
N PHE A 144 -0.21 -15.15 13.24
CA PHE A 144 0.81 -14.64 12.32
C PHE A 144 1.35 -13.30 12.84
N SER A 145 2.45 -12.82 12.27
CA SER A 145 3.07 -11.57 12.67
C SER A 145 2.85 -10.47 11.64
N ILE A 146 2.71 -9.22 12.13
CA ILE A 146 2.64 -8.02 11.30
C ILE A 146 3.77 -7.04 11.66
N PRO A 147 4.17 -6.11 10.77
CA PRO A 147 5.21 -5.14 11.09
C PRO A 147 4.77 -4.23 12.23
N LYS A 148 5.57 -4.12 13.29
CA LYS A 148 5.24 -3.31 14.47
C LYS A 148 5.06 -1.84 14.12
N ARG A 149 5.87 -1.32 13.19
CA ARG A 149 5.82 0.09 12.80
C ARG A 149 4.49 0.50 12.18
N PHE A 150 3.74 -0.42 11.58
CA PHE A 150 2.42 -0.10 11.04
C PHE A 150 1.43 0.32 12.12
N ILE A 151 1.66 -0.06 13.37
CA ILE A 151 0.84 0.36 14.50
C ILE A 151 1.11 1.83 14.78
N GLY A 152 0.10 2.67 14.55
CA GLY A 152 0.17 4.10 14.76
C GLY A 152 0.66 4.92 13.56
N GLU A 153 1.09 4.29 12.45
CA GLU A 153 1.47 4.98 11.21
C GLU A 153 0.28 5.13 10.26
N ASN A 154 0.22 6.23 9.51
CA ASN A 154 -0.65 6.30 8.34
C ASN A 154 -0.16 5.35 7.25
N ILE A 155 -1.06 4.93 6.36
CA ILE A 155 -0.68 4.21 5.15
C ILE A 155 -1.38 4.78 3.90
N VAL A 156 -0.59 4.99 2.84
CA VAL A 156 -1.06 5.36 1.51
C VAL A 156 -0.70 4.24 0.55
N HIS A 157 -1.71 3.51 0.07
CA HIS A 157 -1.49 2.46 -0.92
C HIS A 157 -1.36 3.03 -2.32
N LEU A 158 -0.31 2.60 -3.03
CA LEU A 158 0.00 3.06 -4.39
C LEU A 158 -0.08 1.96 -5.47
N PRO A 159 -1.14 1.14 -5.55
CA PRO A 159 -1.25 0.13 -6.61
C PRO A 159 -1.60 0.78 -7.97
N THR A 160 -1.52 -0.01 -9.03
CA THR A 160 -2.06 0.32 -10.35
C THR A 160 -3.48 -0.24 -10.52
N VAL A 161 -4.23 0.23 -11.52
CA VAL A 161 -5.50 -0.35 -11.93
C VAL A 161 -5.24 -1.52 -12.88
N LYS A 162 -5.57 -2.74 -12.45
CA LYS A 162 -5.28 -3.95 -13.23
C LYS A 162 -6.17 -5.13 -12.80
N THR A 163 -6.38 -6.13 -13.66
CA THR A 163 -7.06 -7.39 -13.30
C THR A 163 -6.18 -8.31 -12.44
N HIS A 164 -6.78 -9.33 -11.83
CA HIS A 164 -6.01 -10.32 -11.07
C HIS A 164 -6.78 -11.64 -10.96
N VAL A 165 -6.09 -12.77 -11.15
CA VAL A 165 -6.72 -14.09 -11.29
C VAL A 165 -7.55 -14.51 -10.08
N PHE A 166 -7.13 -14.14 -8.86
CA PHE A 166 -7.83 -14.54 -7.64
C PHE A 166 -8.85 -13.52 -7.12
N THR A 167 -8.71 -12.25 -7.49
CA THR A 167 -9.50 -11.15 -6.89
C THR A 167 -10.31 -10.39 -7.91
N THR A 168 -10.34 -10.84 -9.16
CA THR A 168 -10.86 -10.15 -10.36
C THR A 168 -10.06 -8.89 -10.70
N THR A 169 -9.80 -8.02 -9.73
CA THR A 169 -8.97 -6.81 -9.86
C THR A 169 -7.93 -6.71 -8.76
N THR A 170 -6.86 -5.97 -9.00
CA THR A 170 -5.95 -5.51 -7.95
C THR A 170 -6.44 -4.20 -7.34
N GLY A 171 -5.81 -3.76 -6.26
CA GLY A 171 -6.09 -2.49 -5.60
C GLY A 171 -5.44 -2.40 -4.23
N ALA A 172 -5.87 -1.43 -3.43
CA ALA A 172 -5.25 -1.14 -2.13
C ALA A 172 -5.23 -2.36 -1.21
N MET A 173 -6.32 -3.13 -1.19
CA MET A 173 -6.42 -4.34 -0.37
C MET A 173 -5.46 -5.44 -0.81
N LYS A 174 -5.23 -5.60 -2.12
CA LYS A 174 -4.24 -6.56 -2.61
C LYS A 174 -2.81 -6.08 -2.38
N ASN A 175 -2.57 -4.77 -2.37
CA ASN A 175 -1.28 -4.20 -1.99
C ASN A 175 -0.99 -4.39 -0.48
N ALA A 176 -2.00 -4.21 0.38
CA ALA A 176 -1.90 -4.45 1.83
C ALA A 176 -1.56 -5.92 2.16
N PHE A 177 -2.09 -6.87 1.38
CA PHE A 177 -1.86 -8.30 1.54
C PHE A 177 -0.37 -8.68 1.65
N GLY A 178 0.49 -8.10 0.80
CA GLY A 178 1.93 -8.40 0.83
C GLY A 178 2.67 -7.80 2.02
N GLY A 179 2.14 -6.72 2.60
CA GLY A 179 2.72 -6.05 3.77
C GLY A 179 2.28 -6.65 5.11
N LEU A 180 1.08 -7.23 5.18
CA LEU A 180 0.50 -7.75 6.43
C LEU A 180 0.66 -9.27 6.58
N LEU A 181 0.70 -10.03 5.49
CA LEU A 181 0.87 -11.49 5.53
C LEU A 181 2.25 -11.87 5.01
N ASN A 182 3.09 -12.35 5.92
CA ASN A 182 4.48 -12.72 5.65
C ASN A 182 4.61 -14.12 5.05
N GLU A 183 4.30 -15.14 5.85
CA GLU A 183 4.50 -16.54 5.55
C GLU A 183 3.18 -17.20 5.21
N ARG A 184 3.25 -18.23 4.37
CA ARG A 184 2.09 -19.07 4.02
C ARG A 184 0.88 -18.29 3.49
N ARG A 185 1.07 -17.02 3.10
CA ARG A 185 0.01 -16.16 2.55
C ARG A 185 -0.71 -16.79 1.37
N HIS A 186 -0.05 -17.68 0.65
CA HIS A 186 -0.66 -18.38 -0.48
C HIS A 186 -1.81 -19.32 -0.07
N TRP A 187 -1.88 -19.75 1.19
CA TRP A 187 -2.99 -20.55 1.74
C TRP A 187 -4.30 -19.77 1.83
N THR A 188 -4.25 -18.44 1.77
CA THR A 188 -5.44 -17.60 1.78
C THR A 188 -6.08 -17.44 0.39
N HIS A 189 -5.43 -17.85 -0.70
CA HIS A 189 -6.00 -17.67 -2.05
C HIS A 189 -7.36 -18.35 -2.26
N PRO A 190 -7.63 -19.56 -1.74
CA PRO A 190 -8.95 -20.18 -1.85
C PRO A 190 -10.07 -19.42 -1.12
N VAL A 191 -9.71 -18.56 -0.14
CA VAL A 191 -10.62 -17.80 0.74
C VAL A 191 -10.28 -16.31 0.71
N ILE A 192 -9.91 -15.82 -0.47
CA ILE A 192 -9.26 -14.52 -0.61
C ILE A 192 -10.18 -13.35 -0.25
N HIS A 193 -11.49 -13.46 -0.50
CA HIS A 193 -12.42 -12.37 -0.28
C HIS A 193 -12.59 -12.09 1.22
N GLU A 194 -12.82 -13.13 2.02
CA GLU A 194 -12.88 -13.09 3.48
C GLU A 194 -11.55 -12.62 4.06
N THR A 195 -10.43 -13.12 3.51
CA THR A 195 -9.09 -12.68 3.90
C THR A 195 -8.92 -11.18 3.71
N LEU A 196 -9.31 -10.62 2.56
CA LEU A 196 -9.22 -9.18 2.32
C LEU A 196 -10.08 -8.38 3.30
N VAL A 197 -11.25 -8.89 3.72
CA VAL A 197 -12.08 -8.25 4.74
C VAL A 197 -11.36 -8.23 6.10
N ASP A 198 -10.76 -9.34 6.51
CA ASP A 198 -9.99 -9.40 7.76
C ASP A 198 -8.78 -8.46 7.73
N LEU A 199 -8.05 -8.42 6.61
CA LEU A 199 -6.94 -7.47 6.43
C LEU A 199 -7.40 -6.01 6.48
N LEU A 200 -8.59 -5.69 5.97
CA LEU A 200 -9.14 -4.34 6.09
C LEU A 200 -9.47 -4.00 7.55
N ARG A 201 -10.00 -4.96 8.32
CA ARG A 201 -10.28 -4.79 9.75
C ARG A 201 -8.99 -4.55 10.53
N ILE A 202 -7.93 -5.31 10.24
CA ILE A 202 -6.60 -5.13 10.84
C ILE A 202 -6.08 -3.71 10.54
N GLN A 203 -6.09 -3.31 9.27
CA GLN A 203 -5.61 -1.97 8.88
C GLN A 203 -6.36 -0.87 9.62
N LYS A 204 -7.70 -0.93 9.65
CA LYS A 204 -8.54 0.05 10.38
C LYS A 204 -8.27 0.09 11.88
N ARG A 205 -7.71 -0.98 12.45
CA ARG A 205 -7.39 -1.08 13.87
C ARG A 205 -6.01 -0.50 14.20
N ILE A 206 -5.05 -0.64 13.30
CA ILE A 206 -3.63 -0.30 13.55
C ILE A 206 -3.24 1.06 12.96
N HIS A 207 -3.83 1.48 11.84
CA HIS A 207 -3.51 2.75 11.18
C HIS A 207 -4.50 3.85 11.60
N PRO A 208 -4.04 5.01 12.09
CA PRO A 208 -4.91 6.16 12.35
C PRO A 208 -5.44 6.80 11.05
N GLY A 209 -4.79 6.57 9.91
CA GLY A 209 -5.22 7.05 8.60
C GLY A 209 -4.88 6.06 7.49
N ILE A 210 -5.83 5.81 6.60
CA ILE A 210 -5.69 4.91 5.45
C ILE A 210 -6.17 5.64 4.21
N PHE A 211 -5.33 5.67 3.18
CA PHE A 211 -5.67 6.26 1.90
C PHE A 211 -5.16 5.41 0.74
N ALA A 212 -5.77 5.57 -0.44
CA ALA A 212 -5.38 4.82 -1.62
C ALA A 212 -5.35 5.74 -2.83
N VAL A 213 -4.26 5.67 -3.60
CA VAL A 213 -4.11 6.34 -4.88
C VAL A 213 -3.80 5.26 -5.89
N MET A 214 -4.66 5.09 -6.89
CA MET A 214 -4.49 4.06 -7.91
C MET A 214 -4.17 4.73 -9.25
N ASP A 215 -3.06 4.34 -9.88
CA ASP A 215 -2.73 4.82 -11.22
C ASP A 215 -3.42 3.96 -12.28
N GLY A 216 -4.29 4.60 -13.07
CA GLY A 216 -5.02 3.99 -14.19
C GLY A 216 -4.62 4.55 -15.55
N THR A 217 -3.50 5.28 -15.64
CA THR A 217 -2.97 5.75 -16.94
C THR A 217 -2.62 4.61 -17.89
N PHE A 218 -2.29 3.44 -17.33
CA PHE A 218 -2.30 2.15 -18.01
C PHE A 218 -3.23 1.20 -17.25
N ALA A 219 -4.17 0.58 -17.96
CA ALA A 219 -4.98 -0.51 -17.43
C ALA A 219 -4.40 -1.84 -17.93
N GLY A 220 -4.07 -2.73 -16.99
CA GLY A 220 -3.53 -4.06 -17.30
C GLY A 220 -4.61 -5.13 -17.24
N ASP A 221 -4.58 -6.06 -18.21
CA ASP A 221 -5.33 -7.31 -18.18
C ASP A 221 -4.35 -8.51 -18.12
N GLY A 222 -4.60 -9.44 -17.22
CA GLY A 222 -3.72 -10.55 -16.88
C GLY A 222 -3.91 -11.11 -15.47
N PRO A 223 -3.13 -12.16 -15.12
CA PRO A 223 -3.29 -12.87 -13.85
C PRO A 223 -2.85 -12.06 -12.62
N GLY A 224 -2.07 -10.98 -12.79
CA GLY A 224 -1.59 -10.12 -11.69
C GLY A 224 -0.21 -9.55 -11.94
#